data_AF-A0A173S9I0-F1
#
_entry.id   AF-A0A173S9I0-F1
#
_cell.length_a   1.000
_cell.length_b   1.000
_cell.length_c   1.000
_cell.angle_alpha   90.00
_cell.angle_beta   90.00
_cell.angle_gamma   90.00
#
_symmetry.space_group_name_H-M   'P 1'
#
loop_
_entity.id
_entity.type
_entity.pdbx_description
1 polymer ?
#
loop_
_entity_poly.entity_id
_entity_poly.type
_entity_poly.pdbx_seq_one_letter_code
_entity_poly.pdbx_strand_id
1 'polypeptide(L)'
;MKKIICLILLCICLTGCADSNSTETRDEIRYSYENADAVITYIDMRKWFAYVPRWQWEIKVEYDGLTYEEDDYASGMMNEPSFADSQKGDSVTVEVTEKYVNGKLVDRYISGIE
;
A
#
# COMPACT_ATOMS: atom_id res chain seq x y z
N MET A 1 27.05 66.75 5.85
CA MET A 1 26.22 65.92 4.95
C MET A 1 26.92 64.60 4.59
N LYS A 2 27.40 63.82 5.57
CA LYS A 2 28.08 62.52 5.35
C LYS A 2 27.48 61.37 6.17
N LYS A 3 26.50 61.65 7.04
CA LYS A 3 25.87 60.68 7.94
C LYS A 3 24.49 60.19 7.46
N ILE A 4 23.87 60.88 6.48
CA ILE A 4 22.54 60.53 5.96
C ILE A 4 22.64 59.54 4.78
N ILE A 5 23.76 59.51 4.06
CA ILE A 5 23.96 58.64 2.88
C ILE A 5 24.13 57.16 3.29
N CYS A 6 24.68 56.87 4.47
CA CYS A 6 24.82 55.48 4.95
C CYS A 6 23.49 54.81 5.32
N LEU A 7 22.45 55.58 5.67
CA LEU A 7 21.17 55.03 6.13
C LEU A 7 20.28 54.54 4.97
N ILE A 8 20.48 55.07 3.76
CA ILE A 8 19.70 54.69 2.58
C ILE A 8 20.25 53.39 1.95
N LEU A 9 21.57 53.14 2.06
CA LEU A 9 22.21 51.93 1.56
C LEU A 9 21.93 50.68 2.41
N LEU A 10 21.54 50.83 3.68
CA LEU A 10 21.22 49.70 4.57
C LEU A 10 19.80 49.13 4.35
N CYS A 11 18.92 49.87 3.67
CA CYS A 11 17.52 49.45 3.45
C CYS A 11 17.32 48.55 2.23
N ILE A 12 18.30 48.44 1.32
CA ILE A 12 18.15 47.70 0.06
C ILE A 12 18.48 46.19 0.25
N CYS A 13 19.07 45.81 1.38
CA CYS A 13 19.40 44.40 1.68
C CYS A 13 18.25 43.60 2.33
N LEU A 14 17.08 44.22 2.59
CA LEU A 14 15.95 43.55 3.27
C LEU A 14 14.81 43.14 2.34
N THR A 15 14.91 43.40 1.03
CA THR A 15 13.94 42.94 0.03
C THR A 15 14.59 41.87 -0.84
N GLY A 16 14.74 40.66 -0.32
CA GLY A 16 15.47 39.62 -1.05
C GLY A 16 15.38 38.23 -0.44
N CYS A 17 14.18 37.80 -0.10
CA CYS A 17 13.69 36.42 -0.19
C CYS A 17 12.20 36.49 0.14
N ALA A 18 11.40 37.01 -0.80
CA ALA A 18 10.04 36.51 -0.87
C ALA A 18 10.22 35.06 -1.32
N ASP A 19 10.22 34.13 -0.37
CA ASP A 19 9.94 32.73 -0.71
C ASP A 19 8.64 32.79 -1.50
N SER A 20 8.74 32.48 -2.78
CA SER A 20 7.58 32.12 -3.56
C SER A 20 7.03 30.87 -2.89
N ASN A 21 6.17 31.06 -1.89
CA ASN A 21 5.27 30.05 -1.41
C ASN A 21 4.36 29.76 -2.61
N SER A 22 4.83 28.91 -3.51
CA SER A 22 3.98 28.10 -4.33
C SER A 22 3.13 27.33 -3.34
N THR A 23 1.96 27.88 -3.04
CA THR A 23 0.87 27.20 -2.35
C THR A 23 0.30 26.19 -3.35
N GLU A 24 1.16 25.29 -3.83
CA GLU A 24 0.66 24.04 -4.37
C GLU A 24 0.05 23.34 -3.17
N THR A 25 -1.27 23.31 -3.17
CA THR A 25 -2.03 22.59 -2.17
C THR A 25 -1.64 21.14 -2.36
N ARG A 26 -0.79 20.60 -1.48
CA ARG A 26 -0.37 19.20 -1.58
C ARG A 26 -1.61 18.34 -1.48
N ASP A 27 -1.73 17.40 -2.39
CA ASP A 27 -2.82 16.44 -2.35
C ASP A 27 -2.83 15.68 -1.02
N GLU A 28 -3.97 15.64 -0.35
CA GLU A 28 -4.18 14.85 0.85
C GLU A 28 -4.39 13.39 0.43
N ILE A 29 -3.48 12.50 0.83
CA ILE A 29 -3.56 11.06 0.56
C ILE A 29 -4.02 10.35 1.83
N ARG A 30 -5.06 9.53 1.73
CA ARG A 30 -5.58 8.68 2.82
C ARG A 30 -5.81 7.25 2.32
N TYR A 31 -5.58 6.27 3.19
CA TYR A 31 -5.92 4.86 2.94
C TYR A 31 -6.97 4.39 3.94
N SER A 32 -7.84 3.48 3.51
CA SER A 32 -8.69 2.66 4.39
C SER A 32 -8.53 1.19 4.04
N TYR A 33 -8.81 0.34 5.03
CA TYR A 33 -8.62 -1.10 4.97
C TYR A 33 -9.89 -1.77 5.47
N GLU A 34 -10.33 -2.80 4.78
CA GLU A 34 -11.42 -3.69 5.20
C GLU A 34 -11.02 -5.15 4.99
N ASN A 35 -11.44 -6.03 5.88
CA ASN A 35 -11.31 -7.47 5.67
C ASN A 35 -12.58 -7.99 5.02
N ALA A 36 -12.42 -8.81 3.99
CA ALA A 36 -13.52 -9.36 3.21
C ALA A 36 -13.31 -10.84 2.89
N ASP A 37 -14.41 -11.56 2.70
CA ASP A 37 -14.42 -12.95 2.28
C ASP A 37 -14.32 -13.03 0.75
N ALA A 38 -13.15 -13.38 0.22
CA ALA A 38 -12.89 -13.57 -1.20
C ALA A 38 -12.97 -15.04 -1.59
N VAL A 39 -13.35 -15.32 -2.84
CA VAL A 39 -13.44 -16.69 -3.36
C VAL A 39 -12.13 -17.07 -4.05
N ILE A 40 -11.58 -18.23 -3.72
CA ILE A 40 -10.44 -18.81 -4.44
C ILE A 40 -10.90 -19.25 -5.84
N THR A 41 -10.37 -18.62 -6.89
CA THR A 41 -10.67 -18.99 -8.28
C THR A 41 -9.64 -19.93 -8.87
N TYR A 42 -8.44 -19.98 -8.28
CA TYR A 42 -7.37 -20.91 -8.62
C TYR A 42 -6.45 -21.13 -7.40
N ILE A 43 -5.98 -22.37 -7.21
CA ILE A 43 -4.93 -22.69 -6.25
C ILE A 43 -4.16 -23.94 -6.73
N ASP A 44 -2.84 -23.84 -6.83
CA ASP A 44 -1.91 -24.99 -6.86
C ASP A 44 -1.11 -24.95 -5.56
N MET A 45 -1.27 -25.95 -4.69
CA MET A 45 -0.63 -26.03 -3.38
C MET A 45 0.24 -27.28 -3.31
N ARG A 46 1.52 -27.09 -3.03
CA ARG A 46 2.49 -28.17 -2.85
C ARG A 46 2.99 -28.21 -1.42
N LYS A 47 2.80 -29.36 -0.77
CA LYS A 47 3.29 -29.63 0.58
C LYS A 47 4.33 -30.74 0.54
N TRP A 48 5.47 -30.53 1.19
CA TRP A 48 6.45 -31.60 1.37
C TRP A 48 7.24 -31.44 2.66
N PHE A 49 7.84 -32.55 3.09
CA PHE A 49 8.74 -32.58 4.24
C PHE A 49 10.15 -32.93 3.78
N ALA A 50 11.13 -32.17 4.25
CA ALA A 50 12.55 -32.49 4.07
C ALA A 50 13.28 -32.53 5.43
N TYR A 51 13.21 -31.43 6.18
CA TYR A 51 13.72 -31.30 7.55
C TYR A 51 12.74 -30.50 8.42
N VAL A 52 12.08 -29.52 7.81
CA VAL A 52 10.89 -28.82 8.31
C VAL A 52 9.77 -28.92 7.25
N PRO A 53 8.50 -28.73 7.63
CA PRO A 53 7.41 -28.57 6.68
C PRO A 53 7.69 -27.45 5.67
N ARG A 54 7.27 -27.66 4.43
CA ARG A 54 7.39 -26.73 3.31
C ARG A 54 6.05 -26.61 2.60
N TRP A 55 5.70 -25.40 2.23
CA TRP A 55 4.56 -25.07 1.38
C TRP A 55 5.07 -24.19 0.25
N GLN A 56 4.54 -24.43 -0.94
CA GLN A 56 4.69 -23.55 -2.10
C GLN A 56 3.33 -23.47 -2.77
N TRP A 57 2.93 -22.27 -3.18
CA TRP A 57 1.63 -22.07 -3.76
C TRP A 57 1.63 -21.03 -4.87
N GLU A 58 0.67 -21.21 -5.78
CA GLU A 58 0.17 -20.18 -6.68
C GLU A 58 -1.33 -20.08 -6.41
N ILE A 59 -1.82 -18.91 -6.01
CA ILE A 59 -3.22 -18.69 -5.61
C ILE A 59 -3.79 -17.46 -6.33
N LYS A 60 -5.06 -17.56 -6.75
CA LYS A 60 -5.84 -16.43 -7.26
C LYS A 60 -7.17 -16.35 -6.52
N VAL A 61 -7.53 -15.15 -6.09
CA VAL A 61 -8.77 -14.88 -5.37
C VAL A 61 -9.51 -13.73 -6.03
N GLU A 62 -10.84 -13.78 -5.95
CA GLU A 62 -11.73 -12.75 -6.47
C GLU A 62 -12.69 -12.26 -5.40
N TYR A 63 -12.87 -10.94 -5.32
CA TYR A 63 -13.83 -10.27 -4.46
C TYR A 63 -14.33 -9.00 -5.13
N ASP A 64 -15.65 -8.87 -5.29
CA ASP A 64 -16.30 -7.67 -5.84
C ASP A 64 -15.68 -7.14 -7.16
N GLY A 65 -15.33 -8.07 -8.06
CA GLY A 65 -14.70 -7.75 -9.35
C GLY A 65 -13.21 -7.41 -9.28
N LEU A 66 -12.60 -7.43 -8.09
CA LEU A 66 -11.15 -7.36 -7.88
C LEU A 66 -10.55 -8.76 -7.99
N THR A 67 -9.30 -8.80 -8.45
CA THR A 67 -8.50 -10.04 -8.53
C THR A 67 -7.17 -9.82 -7.83
N TYR A 68 -6.75 -10.81 -7.06
CA TYR A 68 -5.42 -10.89 -6.47
C TYR A 68 -4.77 -12.22 -6.85
N GLU A 69 -3.47 -12.18 -7.11
CA GLU A 69 -2.66 -13.34 -7.49
C GLU A 69 -1.35 -13.29 -6.71
N GLU A 70 -0.98 -14.43 -6.16
CA GLU A 70 0.25 -14.62 -5.40
C GLU A 70 0.90 -15.95 -5.76
N ASP A 71 2.23 -15.92 -5.93
CA ASP A 71 3.11 -17.09 -6.07
C ASP A 71 4.20 -16.95 -5.00
N ASP A 72 4.12 -17.77 -3.95
CA ASP A 72 5.03 -17.69 -2.81
C ASP A 72 5.28 -19.06 -2.15
N TYR A 73 6.15 -19.06 -1.14
CA TYR A 73 6.54 -20.24 -0.40
C TYR A 73 6.76 -19.93 1.09
N ALA A 74 6.51 -20.94 1.92
CA ALA A 74 6.79 -20.87 3.35
C ALA A 74 7.47 -22.15 3.85
N SER A 75 8.16 -22.03 4.98
CA SER A 75 8.80 -23.16 5.62
C SER A 75 8.89 -23.01 7.12
N GLY A 76 8.82 -24.13 7.83
CA GLY A 76 8.85 -24.14 9.29
C GLY A 76 7.47 -24.38 9.89
N MET A 77 7.44 -24.99 11.07
CA MET A 77 6.21 -25.54 11.66
C MET A 77 5.13 -24.49 11.99
N MET A 78 5.50 -23.20 12.07
CA MET A 78 4.60 -22.09 12.40
C MET A 78 4.24 -21.22 11.20
N ASN A 79 4.66 -21.60 9.99
CA ASN A 79 4.50 -20.80 8.77
C ASN A 79 3.59 -21.50 7.75
N GLU A 80 2.65 -22.32 8.22
CA GLU A 80 1.60 -22.84 7.35
C GLU A 80 0.70 -21.68 6.91
N PRO A 81 0.46 -21.45 5.60
CA PRO A 81 -0.48 -20.43 5.16
C PRO A 81 -1.90 -20.77 5.62
N SER A 82 -2.71 -19.76 5.92
CA SER A 82 -4.10 -19.94 6.41
C SER A 82 -4.98 -20.75 5.46
N PHE A 83 -4.67 -20.73 4.17
CA PHE A 83 -5.35 -21.41 3.07
C PHE A 83 -4.70 -22.74 2.64
N ALA A 84 -3.79 -23.30 3.44
CA ALA A 84 -3.01 -24.48 3.04
C ALA A 84 -3.86 -25.70 2.66
N ASP A 85 -5.04 -25.87 3.26
CA ASP A 85 -5.97 -26.98 3.00
C ASP A 85 -7.18 -26.57 2.14
N SER A 86 -7.18 -25.35 1.60
CA SER A 86 -8.26 -24.84 0.77
C SER A 86 -8.21 -25.36 -0.66
N GLN A 87 -9.35 -25.33 -1.32
CA GLN A 87 -9.51 -25.65 -2.74
C GLN A 87 -10.22 -24.51 -3.48
N LYS A 88 -10.19 -24.57 -4.80
CA LYS A 88 -10.97 -23.66 -5.65
C LYS A 88 -12.44 -23.68 -5.22
N GLY A 89 -13.01 -22.49 -5.03
CA GLY A 89 -14.39 -22.27 -4.59
C GLY A 89 -14.54 -22.04 -3.08
N ASP A 90 -13.50 -22.32 -2.29
CA ASP A 90 -13.49 -21.96 -0.87
C ASP A 90 -13.30 -20.45 -0.70
N SER A 91 -13.63 -19.96 0.50
CA SER A 91 -13.47 -18.56 0.89
C SER A 91 -12.17 -18.38 1.68
N VAL A 92 -11.46 -17.27 1.45
CA VAL A 92 -10.35 -16.80 2.28
C VAL A 92 -10.58 -15.36 2.69
N THR A 93 -10.07 -14.97 3.84
CA THR A 93 -10.08 -13.56 4.26
C THR A 93 -9.00 -12.82 3.49
N VAL A 94 -9.37 -11.72 2.86
CA VAL A 94 -8.44 -10.79 2.21
C VAL A 94 -8.55 -9.40 2.81
N GLU A 95 -7.45 -8.66 2.79
CA GLU A 95 -7.46 -7.24 3.07
C GLU A 95 -7.71 -6.47 1.76
N VAL A 96 -8.73 -5.62 1.75
CA VAL A 96 -9.03 -4.68 0.66
C VAL A 96 -8.58 -3.30 1.08
N THR A 97 -7.68 -2.72 0.29
CA THR A 97 -7.17 -1.38 0.47
C THR A 97 -7.84 -0.42 -0.50
N GLU A 98 -8.34 0.69 0.03
CA GLU A 98 -8.87 1.82 -0.74
C GLU A 98 -7.97 3.04 -0.58
N LYS A 99 -7.61 3.67 -1.69
CA LYS A 99 -6.82 4.90 -1.73
C LYS A 99 -7.67 6.10 -2.08
N TYR A 100 -7.56 7.13 -1.26
CA TYR A 100 -8.23 8.40 -1.44
C TYR A 100 -7.21 9.52 -1.70
N VAL A 101 -7.52 10.40 -2.65
CA VAL A 101 -6.76 11.62 -2.94
C VAL A 101 -7.73 12.79 -2.87
N ASN A 102 -7.49 13.74 -1.97
CA ASN A 102 -8.38 14.87 -1.68
C ASN A 102 -9.84 14.44 -1.42
N GLY A 103 -10.00 13.36 -0.65
CA GLY A 103 -11.31 12.79 -0.29
C GLY A 103 -12.02 12.00 -1.39
N LYS A 104 -11.44 11.86 -2.59
CA LYS A 104 -12.00 11.04 -3.68
C LYS A 104 -11.31 9.69 -3.74
N LEU A 105 -12.10 8.62 -3.87
CA LEU A 105 -11.58 7.28 -4.13
C LEU A 105 -10.92 7.27 -5.52
N VAL A 106 -9.65 6.88 -5.58
CA VAL A 106 -8.88 6.79 -6.83
C VAL A 106 -8.39 5.39 -7.13
N ASP A 107 -8.33 4.52 -6.12
CA ASP A 107 -7.88 3.15 -6.29
C ASP A 107 -8.52 2.25 -5.23
N ARG A 108 -8.75 0.98 -5.59
CA ARG A 108 -9.25 -0.06 -4.70
C ARG A 108 -8.70 -1.39 -5.20
N TYR A 109 -8.02 -2.11 -4.31
CA TYR A 109 -7.36 -3.37 -4.64
C TYR A 109 -7.29 -4.27 -3.41
N ILE A 110 -7.09 -5.56 -3.63
CA ILE A 110 -6.79 -6.52 -2.57
C ILE A 110 -5.29 -6.43 -2.28
N SER A 111 -4.90 -6.14 -1.04
CA SER A 111 -3.49 -6.00 -0.61
C SER A 111 -2.84 -7.33 -0.26
N GLY A 112 -3.61 -8.30 0.22
CA GLY A 112 -3.11 -9.62 0.59
C GLY A 112 -4.18 -10.54 1.15
N ILE A 113 -3.78 -11.77 1.44
CA ILE A 113 -4.57 -12.77 2.16
C ILE A 113 -4.14 -12.75 3.63
N GLU A 114 -5.10 -12.84 4.55
CA GLU A 114 -4.87 -12.82 6.01
C GLU A 114 -4.71 -14.22 6.64
#